data_AF-A0A553EZH1-F1
#
_entry.id   AF-A0A553EZH1-F1
#
_cell.length_a   1.000
_cell.length_b   1.000
_cell.length_c   1.000
_cell.angle_alpha   90.00
_cell.angle_beta   90.00
_cell.angle_gamma   90.00
#
_symmetry.space_group_name_H-M   'P 1'
#
loop_
_entity.id
_entity.type
_entity.pdbx_description
1 polymer ?
#
loop_
_entity_poly.entity_id
_entity_poly.type
_entity_poly.pdbx_seq_one_letter_code
_entity_poly.pdbx_strand_id
1 'polypeptide(L)'
;MKITRKVLSMIAIAAMLVFSACGDDDDDNGGGMLNKDGTIASQEDDDLDKDDLKGNVTADITLNAATEWTLTGPLAVKSGATLTIEAGTTIKAQAGGTNVYIVIETGAKINAAGTATNPIIITSAATNPRAGDWGGLLVNGLAPISGGGTSTTEVLPLSYGGTAADDDSGTITYMTLEYTGARINGEKEFNGFTFYAVGSGTTINNIAVNFGDDDGIEWFGGTVDVDNALVVNARDDMFDWTQGYVGTITNAYGIRKEGFTAISEDVRGIEADGNLDGNSPDQAGQSDVVVTNLTLINEEPLINVADWIKIRRGSKATITNAYVTDVSKASDFIDFSDRKGMATDDTTVSGNGIGKDDGEVDTNDVKTEADFDDPADGIQADEMTDASFTLDESATGVAASVFSWTGLL
;
A
#
# COMPACT_ATOMS: atom_id res chain seq x y z
N MET A 1 38.79 -52.83 12.56
CA MET A 1 39.30 -53.31 11.26
C MET A 1 39.93 -52.13 10.54
N LYS A 2 41.27 -52.08 10.49
CA LYS A 2 42.05 -51.08 9.75
C LYS A 2 42.05 -51.48 8.28
N ILE A 3 41.84 -50.55 7.35
CA ILE A 3 42.66 -50.46 6.13
C ILE A 3 42.94 -48.99 5.84
N THR A 4 44.23 -48.67 5.91
CA THR A 4 44.90 -47.43 5.54
C THR A 4 45.46 -47.54 4.11
N ARG A 5 45.83 -46.37 3.57
CA ARG A 5 46.88 -46.05 2.56
C ARG A 5 46.31 -45.56 1.22
N LYS A 6 46.91 -44.58 0.51
CA LYS A 6 48.00 -43.61 0.75
C LYS A 6 47.99 -42.66 -0.48
N VAL A 7 48.10 -41.35 -0.22
CA VAL A 7 49.01 -40.35 -0.82
C VAL A 7 49.53 -40.58 -2.26
N LEU A 8 49.33 -39.59 -3.15
CA LEU A 8 50.44 -38.92 -3.87
C LEU A 8 50.06 -37.53 -4.40
N SER A 9 50.91 -36.56 -4.06
CA SER A 9 50.99 -35.17 -4.51
C SER A 9 51.85 -35.08 -5.78
N MET A 10 51.69 -34.04 -6.62
CA MET A 10 52.73 -33.37 -7.44
C MET A 10 52.08 -32.25 -8.29
N ILE A 11 52.34 -30.96 -8.05
CA ILE A 11 53.43 -30.06 -8.52
C ILE A 11 52.82 -28.96 -9.41
N ALA A 12 53.04 -27.71 -9.00
CA ALA A 12 52.78 -26.50 -9.75
C ALA A 12 53.94 -26.18 -10.71
N ILE A 13 53.63 -25.66 -11.90
CA ILE A 13 54.57 -24.86 -12.72
C ILE A 13 53.80 -23.69 -13.31
N ALA A 14 54.17 -22.48 -12.87
CA ALA A 14 53.87 -21.22 -13.54
C ALA A 14 54.97 -20.93 -14.56
N ALA A 15 54.60 -20.50 -15.77
CA ALA A 15 55.51 -19.84 -16.70
C ALA A 15 54.74 -18.78 -17.50
N MET A 16 55.14 -17.53 -17.32
CA MET A 16 54.66 -16.35 -18.04
C MET A 16 55.00 -16.44 -19.53
N LEU A 17 54.06 -16.01 -20.38
CA LEU A 17 54.35 -15.58 -21.74
C LEU A 17 53.83 -14.15 -21.90
N VAL A 18 54.78 -13.22 -21.96
CA VAL A 18 54.56 -11.83 -22.39
C VAL A 18 54.65 -11.83 -23.90
N PHE A 19 53.54 -11.53 -24.58
CA PHE A 19 53.56 -11.08 -25.97
C PHE A 19 53.23 -9.60 -25.98
N SER A 20 54.25 -8.79 -26.28
CA SER A 20 54.07 -7.43 -26.77
C SER A 20 53.76 -7.53 -28.27
N ALA A 21 52.57 -7.08 -28.66
CA ALA A 21 52.20 -6.84 -30.04
C ALA A 21 51.65 -5.42 -30.13
N CYS A 22 52.47 -4.50 -30.65
CA CYS A 22 51.98 -3.30 -31.31
C CYS A 22 51.42 -3.72 -32.68
N GLY A 23 50.19 -3.31 -32.97
CA GLY A 23 49.57 -3.41 -34.28
C GLY A 23 48.51 -2.32 -34.40
N ASP A 24 48.94 -1.25 -35.08
CA ASP A 24 48.26 -0.15 -35.76
C ASP A 24 46.84 0.31 -35.35
N ASP A 25 46.77 1.63 -35.17
CA ASP A 25 45.64 2.54 -35.28
C ASP A 25 44.39 1.95 -35.97
N ASP A 26 43.33 1.75 -35.18
CA ASP A 26 41.97 1.74 -35.69
C ASP A 26 41.15 2.74 -34.86
N ASP A 27 40.40 3.54 -35.62
CA ASP A 27 39.79 4.79 -35.24
C ASP A 27 38.91 4.73 -33.98
N ASP A 28 39.14 5.75 -33.16
CA ASP A 28 38.37 6.21 -32.02
C ASP A 28 36.92 6.52 -32.45
N ASN A 29 36.05 5.50 -32.42
CA ASN A 29 34.61 5.70 -32.55
C ASN A 29 34.01 5.65 -31.14
N GLY A 30 33.97 6.83 -30.50
CA GLY A 30 33.50 7.06 -29.13
C GLY A 30 32.06 6.65 -28.87
N GLY A 31 31.82 5.35 -28.72
CA GLY A 31 30.72 4.84 -27.91
C GLY A 31 31.15 4.90 -26.45
N GLY A 32 30.85 6.01 -25.77
CA GLY A 32 31.03 6.09 -24.32
C GLY A 32 30.35 4.88 -23.68
N MET A 33 31.10 4.06 -22.94
CA MET A 33 30.52 2.97 -22.19
C MET A 33 29.57 3.59 -21.17
N LEU A 34 28.26 3.34 -21.31
CA LEU A 34 27.27 3.76 -20.32
C LEU A 34 27.74 3.24 -18.95
N ASN A 35 27.94 4.14 -18.00
CA ASN A 35 28.40 3.78 -16.66
C ASN A 35 27.19 3.56 -15.76
N LYS A 36 26.46 2.47 -16.02
CA LYS A 36 25.32 2.06 -15.19
C LYS A 36 25.80 1.36 -13.93
N ASP A 37 25.89 2.11 -12.83
CA ASP A 37 26.30 1.60 -11.53
C ASP A 37 25.11 1.31 -10.59
N GLY A 38 23.89 1.62 -11.03
CA GLY A 38 22.64 1.44 -10.30
C GLY A 38 22.29 2.63 -9.40
N THR A 39 22.95 3.77 -9.58
CA THR A 39 22.72 5.01 -8.84
C THR A 39 22.34 6.13 -9.80
N ILE A 40 21.14 6.68 -9.62
CA ILE A 40 20.72 7.87 -10.37
C ILE A 40 21.16 9.10 -9.57
N ALA A 41 22.32 9.65 -9.92
CA ALA A 41 22.93 10.76 -9.19
C ALA A 41 22.65 12.14 -9.83
N SER A 42 21.99 12.20 -10.98
CA SER A 42 21.54 13.45 -11.63
C SER A 42 20.46 13.19 -12.70
N GLN A 43 19.89 14.27 -13.25
CA GLN A 43 18.90 14.19 -14.35
C GLN A 43 19.48 13.66 -15.68
N GLU A 44 20.80 13.76 -15.87
CA GLU A 44 21.49 13.33 -17.09
C GLU A 44 22.31 12.04 -16.86
N ASP A 45 22.02 11.33 -15.78
CA ASP A 45 22.70 10.09 -15.41
C ASP A 45 22.30 8.93 -16.34
N ASP A 46 23.27 8.08 -16.71
CA ASP A 46 23.04 6.93 -17.59
C ASP A 46 22.09 5.89 -16.95
N ASP A 47 22.01 5.85 -15.61
CA ASP A 47 21.06 5.00 -14.89
C ASP A 47 19.61 5.55 -14.90
N LEU A 48 19.39 6.83 -15.26
CA LEU A 48 18.04 7.38 -15.51
C LEU A 48 17.56 6.99 -16.92
N ASP A 49 17.44 5.69 -17.14
CA ASP A 49 17.04 5.13 -18.43
C ASP A 49 15.51 4.98 -18.50
N LYS A 50 14.89 5.66 -19.47
CA LYS A 50 13.44 5.57 -19.71
C LYS A 50 12.95 4.15 -20.03
N ASP A 51 13.79 3.29 -20.58
CA ASP A 51 13.42 1.91 -20.95
C ASP A 51 13.83 0.89 -19.87
N ASP A 52 14.53 1.34 -18.82
CA ASP A 52 15.07 0.51 -17.72
C ASP A 52 15.11 1.28 -16.39
N LEU A 53 14.01 1.97 -16.04
CA LEU A 53 13.93 2.83 -14.86
C LEU A 53 14.01 1.96 -13.59
N LYS A 54 15.11 2.08 -12.85
CA LYS A 54 15.36 1.42 -11.55
C LYS A 54 16.63 1.99 -10.90
N GLY A 55 16.90 1.59 -9.67
CA GLY A 55 18.13 1.93 -8.95
C GLY A 55 17.89 2.89 -7.80
N ASN A 56 18.99 3.38 -7.23
CA ASN A 56 18.97 4.29 -6.09
C ASN A 56 18.99 5.74 -6.60
N VAL A 57 17.92 6.49 -6.37
CA VAL A 57 17.86 7.92 -6.67
C VAL A 57 18.47 8.70 -5.52
N THR A 58 19.64 9.31 -5.75
CA THR A 58 20.40 10.05 -4.72
C THR A 58 20.47 11.55 -4.97
N ALA A 59 19.76 12.04 -6.00
CA ALA A 59 19.61 13.45 -6.32
C ALA A 59 18.18 13.75 -6.74
N ASP A 60 17.82 15.03 -6.74
CA ASP A 60 16.53 15.46 -7.26
C ASP A 60 16.44 15.16 -8.76
N ILE A 61 15.43 14.37 -9.15
CA ILE A 61 15.16 14.00 -10.55
C ILE A 61 13.70 14.27 -10.91
N THR A 62 13.45 14.44 -12.20
CA THR A 62 12.11 14.64 -12.77
C THR A 62 11.83 13.59 -13.84
N LEU A 63 10.71 12.89 -13.69
CA LEU A 63 10.10 12.07 -14.72
C LEU A 63 9.06 12.93 -15.44
N ASN A 64 9.33 13.24 -16.71
CA ASN A 64 8.48 14.12 -17.51
C ASN A 64 7.42 13.33 -18.28
N ALA A 65 6.32 14.01 -18.63
CA ALA A 65 5.18 13.42 -19.31
C ALA A 65 5.38 13.17 -20.82
N ALA A 66 6.44 13.73 -21.42
CA ALA A 66 6.77 13.49 -22.83
C ALA A 66 7.48 12.14 -23.04
N THR A 67 7.93 11.51 -21.95
CA THR A 67 8.60 10.21 -21.94
C THR A 67 7.65 9.15 -21.40
N GLU A 68 7.54 8.03 -22.13
CA GLU A 68 7.00 6.80 -21.56
C GLU A 68 8.11 6.09 -20.80
N TRP A 69 7.94 5.92 -19.49
CA TRP A 69 8.92 5.30 -18.61
C TRP A 69 8.58 3.83 -18.39
N THR A 70 9.56 2.94 -18.41
CA THR A 70 9.39 1.53 -18.08
C THR A 70 10.13 1.22 -16.78
N LEU A 71 9.39 0.97 -15.70
CA LEU A 71 9.93 0.58 -14.40
C LEU A 71 10.25 -0.93 -14.44
N THR A 72 11.51 -1.30 -14.43
CA THR A 72 11.97 -2.71 -14.62
C THR A 72 12.51 -3.35 -13.34
N GLY A 73 12.57 -2.57 -12.25
CA GLY A 73 13.08 -3.02 -10.96
C GLY A 73 12.70 -2.06 -9.84
N PRO A 74 13.34 -2.16 -8.66
CA PRO A 74 13.12 -1.22 -7.57
C PRO A 74 13.64 0.18 -7.95
N LEU A 75 12.80 1.20 -7.78
CA LEU A 75 13.23 2.60 -7.80
C LEU A 75 13.17 3.15 -6.37
N ALA A 76 14.34 3.28 -5.75
CA ALA A 76 14.45 3.66 -4.34
C ALA A 76 14.96 5.09 -4.21
N VAL A 77 14.11 6.01 -3.76
CA VAL A 77 14.48 7.40 -3.52
C VAL A 77 15.10 7.51 -2.14
N LYS A 78 16.36 7.92 -2.11
CA LYS A 78 17.19 7.94 -0.90
C LYS A 78 17.05 9.25 -0.15
N SER A 79 17.36 9.18 1.15
CA SER A 79 17.32 10.35 2.04
C SER A 79 18.01 11.57 1.45
N GLY A 80 17.32 12.71 1.45
CA GLY A 80 17.79 13.98 0.89
C GLY A 80 17.53 14.17 -0.61
N ALA A 81 16.99 13.16 -1.32
CA ALA A 81 16.60 13.27 -2.73
C ALA A 81 15.07 13.39 -2.90
N THR A 82 14.66 14.03 -3.99
CA THR A 82 13.26 14.18 -4.39
C THR A 82 12.99 13.55 -5.75
N LEU A 83 12.02 12.65 -5.83
CA LEU A 83 11.47 12.18 -7.10
C LEU A 83 10.29 13.07 -7.50
N THR A 84 10.45 13.85 -8.56
CA THR A 84 9.35 14.61 -9.17
C THR A 84 8.74 13.82 -10.33
N ILE A 85 7.42 13.69 -10.36
CA ILE A 85 6.68 13.08 -11.46
C ILE A 85 5.70 14.13 -11.99
N GLU A 86 5.89 14.57 -13.23
CA GLU A 86 5.06 15.61 -13.83
C GLU A 86 3.65 15.10 -14.14
N ALA A 87 2.67 16.01 -14.12
CA ALA A 87 1.30 15.71 -14.52
C ALA A 87 1.22 15.08 -15.93
N GLY A 88 0.43 14.03 -16.08
CA GLY A 88 0.28 13.29 -17.34
C GLY A 88 1.36 12.23 -17.58
N THR A 89 2.33 12.06 -16.69
CA THR A 89 3.35 11.02 -16.83
C THR A 89 2.72 9.64 -16.69
N THR A 90 3.07 8.73 -17.62
CA THR A 90 2.74 7.31 -17.51
C THR A 90 4.01 6.50 -17.28
N ILE A 91 4.01 5.67 -16.24
CA ILE A 91 5.08 4.72 -15.93
C ILE A 91 4.52 3.31 -16.09
N LYS A 92 5.16 2.50 -16.95
CA LYS A 92 4.80 1.09 -17.18
C LYS A 92 5.70 0.19 -16.36
N ALA A 93 5.17 -0.42 -15.31
CA ALA A 93 5.88 -1.39 -14.49
C ALA A 93 5.97 -2.75 -15.20
N GLN A 94 7.17 -3.28 -15.38
CA GLN A 94 7.36 -4.64 -15.85
C GLN A 94 6.64 -5.60 -14.88
N ALA A 95 5.95 -6.60 -15.43
CA ALA A 95 5.31 -7.67 -14.66
C ALA A 95 6.36 -8.60 -14.01
N GLY A 96 7.05 -8.08 -13.00
CA GLY A 96 8.14 -8.73 -12.25
C GLY A 96 7.78 -9.02 -10.80
N GLY A 97 6.53 -8.78 -10.41
CA GLY A 97 6.00 -8.99 -9.06
C GLY A 97 6.80 -8.20 -8.02
N THR A 98 7.25 -8.91 -6.99
CA THR A 98 7.96 -8.36 -5.83
C THR A 98 9.32 -7.72 -6.15
N ASN A 99 9.82 -7.84 -7.39
CA ASN A 99 11.08 -7.24 -7.82
C ASN A 99 10.91 -5.85 -8.45
N VAL A 100 9.68 -5.34 -8.60
CA VAL A 100 9.38 -4.08 -9.29
C VAL A 100 8.48 -3.24 -8.39
N TYR A 101 8.96 -2.10 -7.91
CA TYR A 101 8.22 -1.21 -6.99
C TYR A 101 8.90 0.16 -6.91
N ILE A 102 8.19 1.15 -6.38
CA ILE A 102 8.76 2.46 -6.05
C ILE A 102 8.72 2.63 -4.54
N VAL A 103 9.83 3.05 -3.95
CA VAL A 103 9.89 3.35 -2.51
C VAL A 103 10.54 4.71 -2.28
N ILE A 104 9.86 5.52 -1.47
CA ILE A 104 10.37 6.79 -0.93
C ILE A 104 10.87 6.48 0.48
N GLU A 105 12.19 6.37 0.64
CA GLU A 105 12.78 6.04 1.94
C GLU A 105 12.71 7.23 2.90
N THR A 106 12.88 6.96 4.19
CA THR A 106 12.88 7.98 5.25
C THR A 106 13.82 9.16 4.95
N GLY A 107 13.24 10.36 4.96
CA GLY A 107 13.92 11.62 4.66
C GLY A 107 14.11 11.90 3.15
N ALA A 108 13.60 11.05 2.27
CA ALA A 108 13.41 11.34 0.85
C ALA A 108 12.03 11.97 0.62
N LYS A 109 11.79 12.49 -0.59
CA LYS A 109 10.49 13.07 -0.96
C LYS A 109 9.99 12.59 -2.31
N ILE A 110 8.67 12.62 -2.48
CA ILE A 110 8.00 12.52 -3.78
C ILE A 110 7.22 13.80 -4.06
N ASN A 111 7.32 14.30 -5.28
CA ASN A 111 6.48 15.38 -5.78
C ASN A 111 5.76 14.90 -7.06
N ALA A 112 4.65 14.19 -6.86
CA ALA A 112 3.79 13.68 -7.91
C ALA A 112 2.53 14.54 -7.99
N ALA A 113 2.61 15.61 -8.79
CA ALA A 113 1.56 16.62 -8.87
C ALA A 113 0.77 16.51 -10.18
N GLY A 114 -0.02 15.45 -10.31
CA GLY A 114 -0.98 15.27 -11.39
C GLY A 114 -2.09 16.33 -11.38
N THR A 115 -2.94 16.31 -12.40
CA THR A 115 -4.15 17.14 -12.45
C THR A 115 -5.34 16.31 -12.91
N ALA A 116 -6.56 16.77 -12.63
CA ALA A 116 -7.79 16.07 -13.05
C ALA A 116 -7.85 15.76 -14.57
N THR A 117 -7.22 16.59 -15.40
CA THR A 117 -7.17 16.38 -16.86
C THR A 117 -5.92 15.64 -17.34
N ASN A 118 -4.87 15.61 -16.52
CA ASN A 118 -3.61 14.94 -16.82
C ASN A 118 -3.14 14.21 -15.54
N PRO A 119 -3.81 13.11 -15.16
CA PRO A 119 -3.40 12.34 -14.00
C PRO A 119 -2.06 11.64 -14.26
N ILE A 120 -1.36 11.29 -13.20
CA ILE A 120 -0.20 10.41 -13.26
C ILE A 120 -0.71 8.97 -13.20
N ILE A 121 -0.22 8.09 -14.07
CA ILE A 121 -0.63 6.69 -14.11
C ILE A 121 0.61 5.80 -14.00
N ILE A 122 0.61 4.90 -13.03
CA ILE A 122 1.59 3.80 -12.97
C ILE A 122 0.82 2.49 -13.14
N THR A 123 1.14 1.74 -14.19
CA THR A 123 0.37 0.57 -14.62
C THR A 123 1.27 -0.55 -15.11
N SER A 124 0.76 -1.77 -15.25
CA SER A 124 1.52 -2.90 -15.78
C SER A 124 1.88 -2.73 -17.26
N ALA A 125 3.10 -3.11 -17.62
CA ALA A 125 3.61 -3.18 -18.98
C ALA A 125 3.18 -4.48 -19.71
N ALA A 126 2.52 -5.41 -19.03
CA ALA A 126 2.15 -6.69 -19.62
C ALA A 126 1.09 -6.54 -20.71
N THR A 127 1.13 -7.40 -21.73
CA THR A 127 0.08 -7.45 -22.76
C THR A 127 -1.29 -7.87 -22.19
N ASN A 128 -1.29 -8.62 -21.10
CA ASN A 128 -2.49 -8.99 -20.34
C ASN A 128 -2.22 -8.73 -18.85
N PRO A 129 -2.42 -7.48 -18.38
CA PRO A 129 -2.18 -7.08 -17.01
C PRO A 129 -2.92 -7.94 -15.99
N ARG A 130 -2.32 -8.10 -14.81
CA ARG A 130 -2.91 -8.80 -13.68
C ARG A 130 -2.55 -8.08 -12.39
N ALA A 131 -3.48 -8.10 -11.44
CA ALA A 131 -3.19 -7.77 -10.06
C ALA A 131 -1.89 -8.50 -9.62
N GLY A 132 -0.98 -7.78 -8.98
CA GLY A 132 0.28 -8.31 -8.46
C GLY A 132 1.42 -8.33 -9.50
N ASP A 133 1.23 -7.71 -10.66
CA ASP A 133 2.29 -7.57 -11.67
C ASP A 133 3.50 -6.79 -11.15
N TRP A 134 3.29 -5.86 -10.20
CA TRP A 134 4.33 -5.11 -9.51
C TRP A 134 3.91 -4.78 -8.07
N GLY A 135 4.84 -4.33 -7.24
CA GLY A 135 4.64 -4.09 -5.81
C GLY A 135 3.62 -2.98 -5.55
N GLY A 136 3.94 -1.74 -5.91
CA GLY A 136 3.15 -0.55 -5.57
C GLY A 136 4.04 0.64 -5.24
N LEU A 137 3.45 1.64 -4.57
CA LEU A 137 4.19 2.81 -4.06
C LEU A 137 4.24 2.78 -2.53
N LEU A 138 5.45 2.76 -2.00
CA LEU A 138 5.71 2.83 -0.56
C LEU A 138 6.28 4.20 -0.20
N VAL A 139 5.75 4.82 0.85
CA VAL A 139 6.27 6.08 1.40
C VAL A 139 6.59 5.90 2.88
N ASN A 140 7.86 6.03 3.24
CA ASN A 140 8.35 5.85 4.60
C ASN A 140 8.64 7.21 5.24
N GLY A 141 7.79 7.63 6.17
CA GLY A 141 7.94 8.87 6.92
C GLY A 141 8.59 8.71 8.29
N LEU A 142 8.59 9.82 9.04
CA LEU A 142 9.17 9.98 10.38
C LEU A 142 8.13 10.24 11.47
N ALA A 143 6.84 10.09 11.18
CA ALA A 143 5.76 10.35 12.13
C ALA A 143 5.66 9.25 13.21
N PRO A 144 4.94 9.50 14.32
CA PRO A 144 4.76 8.51 15.36
C PRO A 144 4.06 7.24 14.89
N ILE A 145 4.37 6.14 15.56
CA ILE A 145 3.68 4.84 15.48
C ILE A 145 3.29 4.40 16.90
N SER A 146 2.41 3.41 17.02
CA SER A 146 2.04 2.82 18.31
C SER A 146 3.30 2.35 19.07
N GLY A 147 3.37 2.66 20.37
CA GLY A 147 4.54 2.36 21.20
C GLY A 147 5.76 3.29 21.01
N GLY A 148 5.76 4.12 19.96
CA GLY A 148 6.80 5.09 19.65
C GLY A 148 8.09 4.50 19.06
N GLY A 149 9.01 5.38 18.62
CA GLY A 149 10.28 4.97 18.03
C GLY A 149 10.15 4.64 16.54
N THR A 150 10.85 3.59 16.10
CA THR A 150 10.93 3.17 14.69
C THR A 150 10.57 1.69 14.57
N SER A 151 10.02 1.29 13.42
CA SER A 151 9.79 -0.10 13.04
C SER A 151 10.46 -0.42 11.69
N THR A 152 10.36 -1.67 11.25
CA THR A 152 10.81 -2.13 9.91
C THR A 152 9.59 -2.42 9.06
N THR A 153 9.58 -1.95 7.81
CA THR A 153 8.44 -2.16 6.91
C THR A 153 8.15 -3.65 6.75
N GLU A 154 6.90 -3.98 6.44
CA GLU A 154 6.48 -5.38 6.40
C GLU A 154 7.20 -6.16 5.30
N VAL A 155 7.29 -5.54 4.12
CA VAL A 155 7.73 -6.16 2.87
C VAL A 155 9.21 -5.95 2.53
N LEU A 156 9.87 -4.97 3.17
CA LEU A 156 11.27 -4.61 2.89
C LEU A 156 12.05 -4.43 4.21
N PRO A 157 13.38 -4.60 4.22
CA PRO A 157 14.20 -4.35 5.41
C PRO A 157 14.49 -2.84 5.59
N LEU A 158 13.46 -1.98 5.49
CA LEU A 158 13.58 -0.52 5.57
C LEU A 158 13.00 -0.02 6.89
N SER A 159 13.66 0.98 7.50
CA SER A 159 13.14 1.63 8.71
C SER A 159 12.07 2.66 8.34
N TYR A 160 11.12 2.86 9.25
CA TYR A 160 10.16 3.98 9.25
C TYR A 160 9.76 4.34 10.68
N GLY A 161 9.03 5.44 10.84
CA GLY A 161 8.55 5.91 12.15
C GLY A 161 9.52 6.86 12.83
N GLY A 162 9.03 7.57 13.84
CA GLY A 162 9.82 8.51 14.61
C GLY A 162 8.97 9.33 15.56
N THR A 163 9.29 10.62 15.65
CA THR A 163 8.60 11.57 16.54
C THR A 163 8.08 12.80 15.80
N ALA A 164 8.28 12.89 14.48
CA ALA A 164 7.95 14.07 13.69
C ALA A 164 6.54 13.93 13.12
N ALA A 165 5.52 14.25 13.93
CA ALA A 165 4.12 14.18 13.49
C ALA A 165 3.82 15.08 12.28
N ASP A 166 4.61 16.14 12.08
CA ASP A 166 4.53 17.05 10.94
C ASP A 166 5.55 16.74 9.83
N ASP A 167 6.09 15.50 9.78
CA ASP A 167 6.97 15.05 8.71
C ASP A 167 6.34 15.28 7.32
N ASP A 168 7.16 15.73 6.38
CA ASP A 168 6.76 16.07 5.02
C ASP A 168 7.54 15.20 4.03
N SER A 169 6.88 14.13 3.59
CA SER A 169 7.33 13.23 2.53
C SER A 169 6.98 13.73 1.13
N GLY A 170 6.36 14.91 1.02
CA GLY A 170 6.07 15.62 -0.23
C GLY A 170 4.59 15.64 -0.61
N THR A 171 4.28 15.43 -1.89
CA THR A 171 2.94 15.59 -2.46
C THR A 171 2.61 14.47 -3.44
N ILE A 172 1.43 13.89 -3.30
CA ILE A 172 0.83 12.95 -4.24
C ILE A 172 -0.58 13.46 -4.57
N THR A 173 -0.79 13.90 -5.80
CA THR A 173 -2.13 14.30 -6.25
C THR A 173 -2.46 13.88 -7.67
N TYR A 174 -3.71 13.46 -7.88
CA TYR A 174 -4.22 12.90 -9.14
C TYR A 174 -3.33 11.80 -9.69
N MET A 175 -3.12 10.76 -8.88
CA MET A 175 -2.30 9.60 -9.21
C MET A 175 -3.13 8.32 -9.16
N THR A 176 -3.00 7.50 -10.20
CA THR A 176 -3.60 6.16 -10.26
C THR A 176 -2.51 5.10 -10.31
N LEU A 177 -2.58 4.14 -9.40
CA LEU A 177 -1.78 2.92 -9.44
C LEU A 177 -2.67 1.77 -9.91
N GLU A 178 -2.19 1.00 -10.88
CA GLU A 178 -2.94 -0.14 -11.42
C GLU A 178 -2.12 -1.42 -11.34
N TYR A 179 -2.77 -2.56 -11.06
CA TYR A 179 -2.15 -3.89 -11.10
C TYR A 179 -1.02 -4.09 -10.07
N THR A 180 -1.15 -3.43 -8.91
CA THR A 180 -0.25 -3.51 -7.75
C THR A 180 -0.53 -4.76 -6.91
N GLY A 181 0.16 -4.93 -5.79
CA GLY A 181 -0.23 -5.90 -4.77
C GLY A 181 0.69 -7.13 -4.66
N ALA A 182 1.88 -7.10 -5.26
CA ALA A 182 2.63 -8.33 -5.51
C ALA A 182 2.88 -9.19 -4.27
N ARG A 183 2.39 -10.44 -4.28
CA ARG A 183 2.49 -11.39 -3.16
C ARG A 183 3.92 -11.89 -2.92
N ILE A 184 4.43 -11.78 -1.69
CA ILE A 184 5.78 -12.27 -1.31
C ILE A 184 5.70 -13.71 -0.82
N ASN A 185 4.79 -13.98 0.11
CA ASN A 185 4.50 -15.32 0.61
C ASN A 185 3.04 -15.38 1.09
N GLY A 186 2.66 -16.35 1.93
CA GLY A 186 1.28 -16.48 2.41
C GLY A 186 0.91 -15.55 3.57
N GLU A 187 1.85 -14.75 4.07
CA GLU A 187 1.71 -13.86 5.23
C GLU A 187 2.20 -12.42 4.94
N LYS A 188 2.76 -12.16 3.76
CA LYS A 188 3.34 -10.85 3.42
C LYS A 188 3.16 -10.54 1.95
N GLU A 189 2.67 -9.36 1.68
CA GLU A 189 2.26 -8.90 0.36
C GLU A 189 2.47 -7.38 0.26
N PHE A 190 2.76 -6.89 -0.95
CA PHE A 190 2.75 -5.44 -1.19
C PHE A 190 1.30 -4.97 -1.38
N ASN A 191 1.02 -3.68 -1.17
CA ASN A 191 -0.29 -3.07 -1.39
C ASN A 191 -0.31 -2.13 -2.60
N GLY A 192 -1.42 -1.45 -2.86
CA GLY A 192 -1.45 -0.32 -3.80
C GLY A 192 -0.59 0.85 -3.34
N PHE A 193 -1.16 1.69 -2.49
CA PHE A 193 -0.39 2.71 -1.76
C PHE A 193 -0.12 2.21 -0.35
N THR A 194 1.14 2.24 0.08
CA THR A 194 1.52 1.93 1.46
C THR A 194 2.15 3.15 2.12
N PHE A 195 1.54 3.62 3.21
CA PHE A 195 2.00 4.78 3.96
C PHE A 195 2.55 4.33 5.31
N TYR A 196 3.87 4.26 5.41
CA TYR A 196 4.57 3.90 6.63
C TYR A 196 4.93 5.16 7.42
N ALA A 197 4.18 5.45 8.49
CA ALA A 197 4.40 6.61 9.37
C ALA A 197 4.60 7.95 8.63
N VAL A 198 3.76 8.20 7.63
CA VAL A 198 3.78 9.47 6.88
C VAL A 198 3.17 10.57 7.75
N GLY A 199 3.84 11.72 7.82
CA GLY A 199 3.43 12.84 8.67
C GLY A 199 2.41 13.79 8.02
N SER A 200 1.78 14.61 8.85
CA SER A 200 0.75 15.59 8.46
C SER A 200 1.29 16.77 7.64
N GLY A 201 2.61 16.86 7.46
CA GLY A 201 3.22 17.81 6.52
C GLY A 201 3.08 17.38 5.06
N THR A 202 2.80 16.10 4.82
CA THR A 202 2.64 15.50 3.49
C THR A 202 1.24 15.78 2.93
N THR A 203 1.15 16.05 1.63
CA THR A 203 -0.15 16.23 0.95
C THR A 203 -0.51 14.99 0.13
N ILE A 204 -1.62 14.34 0.46
CA ILE A 204 -2.16 13.21 -0.32
C ILE A 204 -3.60 13.55 -0.72
N ASN A 205 -3.86 13.74 -2.01
CA ASN A 205 -5.18 14.16 -2.48
C ASN A 205 -5.52 13.65 -3.88
N ASN A 206 -6.67 13.03 -4.09
CA ASN A 206 -7.07 12.42 -5.37
C ASN A 206 -6.10 11.29 -5.75
N ILE A 207 -6.14 10.20 -4.99
CA ILE A 207 -5.40 8.98 -5.30
C ILE A 207 -6.38 7.86 -5.66
N ALA A 208 -5.97 6.98 -6.56
CA ALA A 208 -6.77 5.85 -6.98
C ALA A 208 -5.93 4.58 -7.11
N VAL A 209 -6.49 3.45 -6.68
CA VAL A 209 -5.95 2.11 -6.94
C VAL A 209 -6.96 1.34 -7.79
N ASN A 210 -6.46 0.64 -8.82
CA ASN A 210 -7.28 -0.12 -9.74
C ASN A 210 -6.67 -1.52 -9.96
N PHE A 211 -7.39 -2.58 -9.55
CA PHE A 211 -6.92 -3.97 -9.61
C PHE A 211 -5.65 -4.24 -8.78
N GLY A 212 -5.76 -4.28 -7.45
CA GLY A 212 -4.66 -4.72 -6.56
C GLY A 212 -4.77 -6.21 -6.22
N ASP A 213 -3.64 -6.89 -5.97
CA ASP A 213 -3.57 -8.31 -5.52
C ASP A 213 -3.61 -8.48 -4.00
N ASP A 214 -3.78 -7.36 -3.30
CA ASP A 214 -3.83 -7.21 -1.84
C ASP A 214 -4.68 -5.96 -1.52
N ASP A 215 -4.40 -5.28 -0.40
CA ASP A 215 -5.10 -4.05 -0.03
C ASP A 215 -4.94 -2.94 -1.05
N GLY A 216 -5.99 -2.13 -1.16
CA GLY A 216 -5.97 -0.92 -1.96
C GLY A 216 -4.98 0.10 -1.40
N ILE A 217 -5.25 0.56 -0.17
CA ILE A 217 -4.44 1.56 0.50
C ILE A 217 -4.29 1.15 1.96
N GLU A 218 -3.05 1.09 2.43
CA GLU A 218 -2.73 0.70 3.80
C GLU A 218 -1.85 1.74 4.52
N TRP A 219 -2.22 2.04 5.77
CA TRP A 219 -1.47 2.93 6.65
C TRP A 219 -0.87 2.16 7.84
N PHE A 220 0.45 2.23 7.98
CA PHE A 220 1.17 1.71 9.13
C PHE A 220 1.63 2.89 10.01
N GLY A 221 0.78 3.29 10.94
CA GLY A 221 1.00 4.46 11.78
C GLY A 221 1.03 5.78 11.00
N GLY A 222 1.47 6.85 11.66
CA GLY A 222 1.58 8.18 11.07
C GLY A 222 0.35 9.06 11.30
N THR A 223 0.38 10.24 10.68
CA THR A 223 -0.55 11.36 10.97
C THR A 223 -0.96 12.10 9.69
N VAL A 224 -0.64 11.55 8.52
CA VAL A 224 -1.01 12.16 7.24
C VAL A 224 -2.52 12.21 7.08
N ASP A 225 -3.03 13.29 6.50
CA ASP A 225 -4.42 13.39 6.08
C ASP A 225 -4.54 13.02 4.59
N VAL A 226 -5.65 12.38 4.22
CA VAL A 226 -5.94 11.99 2.84
C VAL A 226 -7.31 12.52 2.41
N ASP A 227 -7.30 13.27 1.30
CA ASP A 227 -8.53 13.73 0.64
C ASP A 227 -8.76 12.94 -0.66
N ASN A 228 -9.97 12.40 -0.86
CA ASN A 228 -10.38 11.71 -2.07
C ASN A 228 -9.50 10.48 -2.38
N ALA A 229 -9.83 9.35 -1.76
CA ALA A 229 -9.21 8.06 -2.02
C ALA A 229 -10.20 7.10 -2.72
N LEU A 230 -9.82 6.58 -3.88
CA LEU A 230 -10.58 5.59 -4.62
C LEU A 230 -9.86 4.23 -4.63
N VAL A 231 -10.58 3.16 -4.36
CA VAL A 231 -10.12 1.80 -4.57
C VAL A 231 -11.12 1.05 -5.42
N VAL A 232 -10.66 0.55 -6.56
CA VAL A 232 -11.43 -0.28 -7.49
C VAL A 232 -10.78 -1.66 -7.54
N ASN A 233 -11.54 -2.70 -7.19
CA ASN A 233 -11.11 -4.09 -7.28
C ASN A 233 -9.81 -4.40 -6.52
N ALA A 234 -9.79 -4.14 -5.21
CA ALA A 234 -8.81 -4.75 -4.32
C ALA A 234 -9.15 -6.23 -4.10
N ARG A 235 -8.13 -7.09 -4.13
CA ARG A 235 -8.28 -8.51 -3.82
C ARG A 235 -8.52 -8.74 -2.35
N ASP A 236 -7.99 -7.88 -1.50
CA ASP A 236 -8.20 -7.92 -0.06
C ASP A 236 -9.01 -6.68 0.39
N ASP A 237 -8.53 -5.93 1.37
CA ASP A 237 -9.26 -4.84 1.98
C ASP A 237 -9.17 -3.56 1.13
N MET A 238 -10.26 -2.80 1.08
CA MET A 238 -10.23 -1.55 0.30
C MET A 238 -9.35 -0.50 1.00
N PHE A 239 -9.49 -0.38 2.32
CA PHE A 239 -8.71 0.51 3.15
C PHE A 239 -8.30 -0.22 4.44
N ASP A 240 -7.01 -0.27 4.75
CA ASP A 240 -6.49 -0.86 5.98
C ASP A 240 -5.68 0.18 6.77
N TRP A 241 -5.86 0.23 8.09
CA TRP A 241 -4.84 0.85 8.92
C TRP A 241 -4.48 0.05 10.16
N THR A 242 -3.22 0.19 10.56
CA THR A 242 -2.65 -0.42 11.74
C THR A 242 -1.59 0.48 12.39
N GLN A 243 -0.99 -0.02 13.47
CA GLN A 243 0.20 0.56 14.11
C GLN A 243 0.10 2.03 14.52
N GLY A 244 -1.07 2.47 14.97
CA GLY A 244 -1.22 3.79 15.56
C GLY A 244 -1.41 4.91 14.54
N TYR A 245 -2.14 4.66 13.45
CA TYR A 245 -2.46 5.72 12.49
C TYR A 245 -3.46 6.70 13.10
N VAL A 246 -3.12 8.00 13.09
CA VAL A 246 -3.90 9.09 13.67
C VAL A 246 -4.02 10.22 12.66
N GLY A 247 -4.72 9.94 11.55
CA GLY A 247 -4.99 10.88 10.47
C GLY A 247 -6.48 11.01 10.17
N THR A 248 -6.80 11.85 9.19
CA THR A 248 -8.15 11.97 8.65
C THR A 248 -8.21 11.43 7.22
N ILE A 249 -9.33 10.78 6.88
CA ILE A 249 -9.64 10.34 5.52
C ILE A 249 -10.97 11.00 5.12
N THR A 250 -10.91 11.98 4.24
CA THR A 250 -12.09 12.62 3.69
C THR A 250 -12.36 12.06 2.30
N ASN A 251 -13.60 11.64 2.03
CA ASN A 251 -14.03 11.04 0.76
C ASN A 251 -13.27 9.75 0.42
N ALA A 252 -13.65 8.64 1.05
CA ALA A 252 -13.17 7.30 0.73
C ALA A 252 -14.23 6.55 -0.09
N TYR A 253 -13.87 6.07 -1.28
CA TYR A 253 -14.75 5.29 -2.15
C TYR A 253 -14.09 3.96 -2.49
N GLY A 254 -14.68 2.87 -2.05
CA GLY A 254 -14.27 1.52 -2.37
C GLY A 254 -15.33 0.81 -3.20
N ILE A 255 -14.93 0.16 -4.29
CA ILE A 255 -15.83 -0.63 -5.13
C ILE A 255 -15.19 -1.91 -5.62
N ARG A 256 -15.89 -3.02 -5.44
CA ARG A 256 -15.65 -4.26 -6.17
C ARG A 256 -16.67 -4.36 -7.29
N LYS A 257 -16.21 -4.40 -8.54
CA LYS A 257 -17.05 -4.45 -9.73
C LYS A 257 -17.44 -5.87 -10.09
N GLU A 258 -18.60 -6.02 -10.73
CA GLU A 258 -19.04 -7.29 -11.32
C GLU A 258 -17.95 -7.86 -12.24
N GLY A 259 -17.69 -9.16 -12.10
CA GLY A 259 -16.64 -9.90 -12.81
C GLY A 259 -15.30 -9.99 -12.07
N PHE A 260 -15.10 -9.25 -10.97
CA PHE A 260 -13.90 -9.36 -10.15
C PHE A 260 -14.05 -10.40 -9.04
N THR A 261 -13.68 -11.64 -9.33
CA THR A 261 -13.89 -12.79 -8.42
C THR A 261 -12.62 -13.33 -7.77
N ALA A 262 -11.46 -12.80 -8.13
CA ALA A 262 -10.21 -13.23 -7.52
C ALA A 262 -10.01 -12.39 -6.26
N ILE A 263 -10.21 -12.99 -5.09
CA ILE A 263 -10.16 -12.32 -3.79
C ILE A 263 -9.41 -13.16 -2.75
N SER A 264 -9.00 -12.51 -1.64
CA SER A 264 -8.54 -13.14 -0.41
C SER A 264 -9.67 -13.90 0.30
N GLU A 265 -9.41 -14.49 1.47
CA GLU A 265 -10.44 -15.22 2.20
C GLU A 265 -11.39 -14.32 3.00
N ASP A 266 -10.95 -13.12 3.35
CA ASP A 266 -11.61 -12.27 4.34
C ASP A 266 -11.73 -10.80 3.95
N VAL A 267 -11.96 -10.52 2.67
CA VAL A 267 -12.12 -9.16 2.14
C VAL A 267 -13.11 -8.27 2.91
N ARG A 268 -12.74 -7.00 3.05
CA ARG A 268 -13.49 -5.95 3.75
C ARG A 268 -13.50 -4.64 2.98
N GLY A 269 -14.37 -3.74 3.41
CA GLY A 269 -14.29 -2.34 3.00
C GLY A 269 -13.25 -1.58 3.84
N ILE A 270 -13.26 -1.80 5.15
CA ILE A 270 -12.28 -1.26 6.10
C ILE A 270 -11.78 -2.38 7.00
N GLU A 271 -10.47 -2.50 7.15
CA GLU A 271 -9.81 -3.16 8.28
C GLU A 271 -9.04 -2.13 9.13
N ALA A 272 -9.21 -2.20 10.45
CA ALA A 272 -8.76 -1.15 11.34
C ALA A 272 -8.23 -1.70 12.66
N ASP A 273 -6.92 -1.84 12.74
CA ASP A 273 -6.18 -2.29 13.90
C ASP A 273 -5.58 -1.11 14.69
N GLY A 274 -5.59 -1.22 16.02
CA GLY A 274 -5.01 -0.19 16.89
C GLY A 274 -3.48 -0.21 16.91
N ASN A 275 -2.92 -1.42 16.88
CA ASN A 275 -1.50 -1.72 16.92
C ASN A 275 -1.21 -2.94 16.04
N LEU A 276 0.07 -3.27 15.84
CA LEU A 276 0.51 -4.37 14.97
C LEU A 276 -0.14 -5.72 15.35
N ASP A 277 -1.14 -6.12 14.58
CA ASP A 277 -1.97 -7.32 14.70
C ASP A 277 -2.51 -7.60 16.11
N GLY A 278 -2.70 -6.57 16.95
CA GLY A 278 -3.09 -6.76 18.34
C GLY A 278 -2.02 -7.44 19.20
N ASN A 279 -0.78 -7.54 18.73
CA ASN A 279 0.33 -8.15 19.46
C ASN A 279 0.87 -7.24 20.57
N SER A 280 0.42 -5.99 20.65
CA SER A 280 0.87 -4.99 21.63
C SER A 280 -0.28 -4.10 22.14
N PRO A 281 -1.30 -4.69 22.78
CA PRO A 281 -2.52 -3.98 23.19
C PRO A 281 -2.27 -2.88 24.24
N ASP A 282 -1.20 -3.00 25.05
CA ASP A 282 -0.86 -2.03 26.09
C ASP A 282 -0.04 -0.82 25.58
N GLN A 283 0.31 -0.79 24.30
CA GLN A 283 1.06 0.35 23.74
C GLN A 283 0.22 1.62 23.74
N ALA A 284 0.82 2.75 24.12
CA ALA A 284 0.23 4.05 23.89
C ALA A 284 0.25 4.41 22.39
N GLY A 285 -0.66 5.28 21.97
CA GLY A 285 -0.76 5.71 20.57
C GLY A 285 -1.35 4.64 19.67
N GLN A 286 -2.44 3.99 20.11
CA GLN A 286 -3.27 3.17 19.24
C GLN A 286 -3.92 4.04 18.15
N SER A 287 -4.35 3.43 17.04
CA SER A 287 -4.97 4.14 15.92
C SER A 287 -6.20 4.94 16.39
N ASP A 288 -6.34 6.17 15.91
CA ASP A 288 -7.47 7.08 16.19
C ASP A 288 -7.78 7.87 14.91
N VAL A 289 -8.62 7.29 14.06
CA VAL A 289 -8.84 7.74 12.67
C VAL A 289 -10.21 8.40 12.52
N VAL A 290 -10.25 9.51 11.80
CA VAL A 290 -11.53 10.16 11.44
C VAL A 290 -11.79 9.96 9.95
N VAL A 291 -12.90 9.30 9.60
CA VAL A 291 -13.34 9.12 8.22
C VAL A 291 -14.63 9.91 7.97
N THR A 292 -14.62 10.77 6.96
CA THR A 292 -15.79 11.57 6.57
C THR A 292 -16.17 11.28 5.12
N ASN A 293 -17.43 10.90 4.88
CA ASN A 293 -17.95 10.47 3.58
C ASN A 293 -17.27 9.19 3.09
N LEU A 294 -17.85 8.05 3.46
CA LEU A 294 -17.38 6.72 3.06
C LEU A 294 -18.42 6.10 2.13
N THR A 295 -18.00 5.58 0.98
CA THR A 295 -18.83 4.76 0.11
C THR A 295 -18.15 3.41 -0.11
N LEU A 296 -18.84 2.33 0.18
CA LEU A 296 -18.34 0.96 -0.01
C LEU A 296 -19.35 0.15 -0.83
N ILE A 297 -18.90 -0.44 -1.93
CA ILE A 297 -19.77 -1.10 -2.91
C ILE A 297 -19.23 -2.48 -3.28
N ASN A 298 -20.09 -3.49 -3.27
CA ASN A 298 -19.82 -4.75 -3.96
C ASN A 298 -20.88 -5.00 -5.03
N GLU A 299 -20.47 -4.99 -6.29
CA GLU A 299 -21.30 -5.32 -7.45
C GLU A 299 -21.10 -6.77 -7.92
N GLU A 300 -20.22 -7.55 -7.26
CA GLU A 300 -19.96 -8.94 -7.61
C GLU A 300 -20.81 -9.92 -6.76
N PRO A 301 -21.83 -10.59 -7.34
CA PRO A 301 -22.76 -11.43 -6.59
C PRO A 301 -22.17 -12.76 -6.10
N LEU A 302 -21.02 -13.19 -6.61
CA LEU A 302 -20.37 -14.43 -6.20
C LEU A 302 -19.41 -14.27 -5.01
N ILE A 303 -19.12 -13.02 -4.62
CA ILE A 303 -18.19 -12.69 -3.56
C ILE A 303 -18.95 -12.20 -2.35
N ASN A 304 -18.88 -12.95 -1.25
CA ASN A 304 -19.32 -12.46 0.06
C ASN A 304 -18.18 -11.65 0.69
N VAL A 305 -18.53 -10.57 1.37
CA VAL A 305 -17.62 -9.75 2.18
C VAL A 305 -17.51 -10.40 3.56
N ALA A 306 -16.33 -10.39 4.19
CA ALA A 306 -16.22 -10.83 5.58
C ALA A 306 -16.93 -9.81 6.48
N ASP A 307 -16.36 -8.62 6.57
CA ASP A 307 -16.91 -7.50 7.34
C ASP A 307 -16.92 -6.27 6.43
N TRP A 308 -18.00 -5.49 6.37
CA TRP A 308 -17.93 -4.23 5.61
C TRP A 308 -16.98 -3.23 6.29
N ILE A 309 -17.05 -3.14 7.62
CA ILE A 309 -16.16 -2.33 8.44
C ILE A 309 -15.74 -3.16 9.66
N LYS A 310 -14.44 -3.45 9.77
CA LYS A 310 -13.83 -4.13 10.91
C LYS A 310 -12.96 -3.17 11.69
N ILE A 311 -13.24 -2.94 12.97
CA ILE A 311 -12.43 -2.07 13.85
C ILE A 311 -12.13 -2.83 15.13
N ARG A 312 -10.86 -3.02 15.48
CA ARG A 312 -10.49 -3.96 16.56
C ARG A 312 -9.15 -3.62 17.21
N ARG A 313 -8.77 -4.44 18.20
CA ARG A 313 -7.40 -4.46 18.78
C ARG A 313 -6.90 -3.09 19.27
N GLY A 314 -7.77 -2.33 19.94
CA GLY A 314 -7.48 -1.01 20.50
C GLY A 314 -7.65 0.16 19.52
N SER A 315 -8.08 -0.10 18.28
CA SER A 315 -8.37 0.94 17.29
C SER A 315 -9.56 1.78 17.71
N LYS A 316 -9.46 3.08 17.45
CA LYS A 316 -10.57 4.03 17.53
C LYS A 316 -10.84 4.58 16.15
N ALA A 317 -12.11 4.63 15.77
CA ALA A 317 -12.53 5.30 14.55
C ALA A 317 -13.77 6.16 14.78
N THR A 318 -13.81 7.33 14.12
CA THR A 318 -15.02 8.13 13.97
C THR A 318 -15.35 8.20 12.48
N ILE A 319 -16.34 7.41 12.06
CA ILE A 319 -16.77 7.31 10.66
C ILE A 319 -18.13 7.98 10.52
N THR A 320 -18.25 8.96 9.63
CA THR A 320 -19.50 9.69 9.40
C THR A 320 -19.91 9.74 7.94
N ASN A 321 -21.22 9.75 7.70
CA ASN A 321 -21.81 9.67 6.37
C ASN A 321 -21.27 8.45 5.59
N ALA A 322 -21.28 7.27 6.22
CA ALA A 322 -20.99 6.01 5.53
C ALA A 322 -22.18 5.57 4.68
N TYR A 323 -21.92 5.01 3.52
CA TYR A 323 -22.90 4.42 2.64
C TYR A 323 -22.36 3.11 2.07
N VAL A 324 -23.04 2.02 2.37
CA VAL A 324 -22.65 0.69 1.95
C VAL A 324 -23.75 0.10 1.08
N THR A 325 -23.39 -0.53 -0.03
CA THR A 325 -24.35 -1.29 -0.84
C THR A 325 -23.70 -2.51 -1.45
N ASP A 326 -24.46 -3.58 -1.57
CA ASP A 326 -23.95 -4.82 -2.16
C ASP A 326 -25.01 -5.56 -2.98
N VAL A 327 -24.58 -6.64 -3.61
CA VAL A 327 -25.42 -7.62 -4.34
C VAL A 327 -25.15 -9.04 -3.86
N SER A 328 -24.61 -9.16 -2.65
CA SER A 328 -23.99 -10.36 -2.11
C SER A 328 -24.36 -10.51 -0.64
N LYS A 329 -23.48 -11.04 0.21
CA LYS A 329 -23.65 -11.02 1.66
C LYS A 329 -22.40 -10.47 2.33
N ALA A 330 -22.57 -9.93 3.52
CA ALA A 330 -21.49 -9.77 4.50
C ALA A 330 -21.65 -10.80 5.64
N SER A 331 -20.57 -11.13 6.35
CA SER A 331 -20.68 -11.87 7.62
C SER A 331 -21.14 -10.95 8.75
N ASP A 332 -20.60 -9.72 8.78
CA ASP A 332 -21.06 -8.64 9.63
C ASP A 332 -21.13 -7.34 8.80
N PHE A 333 -22.14 -6.50 9.06
CA PHE A 333 -22.15 -5.13 8.51
C PHE A 333 -21.04 -4.30 9.16
N ILE A 334 -20.88 -4.42 10.49
CA ILE A 334 -19.77 -3.84 11.23
C ILE A 334 -19.36 -4.83 12.33
N ASP A 335 -18.07 -5.15 12.43
CA ASP A 335 -17.53 -5.90 13.56
C ASP A 335 -16.49 -5.07 14.32
N PHE A 336 -16.74 -4.85 15.60
CA PHE A 336 -15.89 -4.08 16.50
C PHE A 336 -14.91 -4.94 17.30
N SER A 337 -14.71 -6.21 16.93
CA SER A 337 -14.01 -7.16 17.79
C SER A 337 -13.29 -8.28 17.03
N ASP A 338 -12.28 -8.84 17.69
CA ASP A 338 -11.83 -10.20 17.45
C ASP A 338 -11.21 -10.78 18.73
N ARG A 339 -10.66 -12.00 18.62
CA ARG A 339 -10.01 -12.69 19.75
C ARG A 339 -8.78 -11.99 20.34
N LYS A 340 -8.19 -11.01 19.62
CA LYS A 340 -6.99 -10.28 20.04
C LYS A 340 -7.32 -8.91 20.63
N GLY A 341 -8.54 -8.43 20.50
CA GLY A 341 -9.04 -7.27 21.21
C GLY A 341 -10.12 -6.52 20.43
N MET A 342 -10.76 -5.59 21.12
CA MET A 342 -11.89 -4.82 20.62
C MET A 342 -11.50 -3.44 20.12
N ALA A 343 -12.41 -2.79 19.39
CA ALA A 343 -12.39 -1.34 19.24
C ALA A 343 -12.46 -0.65 20.61
N THR A 344 -12.03 0.60 20.66
CA THR A 344 -12.27 1.43 21.85
C THR A 344 -13.73 1.87 21.95
N ASP A 345 -14.20 2.07 23.18
CA ASP A 345 -15.57 2.51 23.50
C ASP A 345 -15.99 3.83 22.83
N ASP A 346 -15.03 4.71 22.53
CA ASP A 346 -15.30 5.99 21.86
C ASP A 346 -15.44 5.83 20.32
N THR A 347 -15.39 4.62 19.79
CA THR A 347 -15.56 4.34 18.36
C THR A 347 -17.01 4.57 17.94
N THR A 348 -17.21 5.34 16.88
CA THR A 348 -18.54 5.66 16.35
C THR A 348 -18.58 5.55 14.84
N VAL A 349 -19.63 4.91 14.33
CA VAL A 349 -19.93 4.84 12.89
C VAL A 349 -21.35 5.35 12.67
N SER A 350 -21.54 6.30 11.75
CA SER A 350 -22.87 6.73 11.31
C SER A 350 -23.01 6.66 9.79
N GLY A 351 -24.12 6.08 9.34
CA GLY A 351 -24.32 5.84 7.92
C GLY A 351 -25.53 5.00 7.59
N ASN A 352 -25.58 4.55 6.34
CA ASN A 352 -26.66 3.74 5.78
C ASN A 352 -26.11 2.51 5.04
N GLY A 353 -26.92 1.46 4.96
CA GLY A 353 -26.64 0.23 4.22
C GLY A 353 -27.84 -0.17 3.38
N ILE A 354 -27.64 -0.45 2.09
CA ILE A 354 -28.71 -0.84 1.17
C ILE A 354 -28.31 -2.09 0.38
N GLY A 355 -28.94 -3.22 0.68
CA GLY A 355 -28.93 -4.40 -0.19
C GLY A 355 -29.88 -4.24 -1.38
N LYS A 356 -29.60 -4.91 -2.51
CA LYS A 356 -30.52 -5.03 -3.65
C LYS A 356 -31.66 -5.99 -3.37
N ASP A 357 -31.47 -6.97 -2.48
CA ASP A 357 -32.48 -7.93 -2.02
C ASP A 357 -32.53 -8.05 -0.47
N ASP A 358 -33.65 -8.56 0.07
CA ASP A 358 -33.86 -8.80 1.51
C ASP A 358 -32.85 -9.87 2.02
N GLY A 359 -31.77 -9.43 2.68
CA GLY A 359 -30.73 -10.29 3.25
C GLY A 359 -29.28 -10.12 2.73
N GLU A 360 -28.98 -9.04 2.02
CA GLU A 360 -27.62 -8.71 1.53
C GLU A 360 -26.85 -7.82 2.53
N VAL A 361 -27.20 -6.52 2.63
CA VAL A 361 -26.78 -5.65 3.75
C VAL A 361 -27.83 -5.66 4.87
N ASP A 362 -27.46 -6.10 6.07
CA ASP A 362 -28.25 -5.93 7.30
C ASP A 362 -27.58 -4.93 8.24
N THR A 363 -28.12 -3.71 8.33
CA THR A 363 -27.56 -2.66 9.20
C THR A 363 -27.75 -2.95 10.70
N ASN A 364 -28.48 -4.01 11.07
CA ASN A 364 -28.55 -4.48 12.46
C ASN A 364 -27.47 -5.50 12.80
N ASP A 365 -26.73 -5.97 11.79
CA ASP A 365 -25.66 -6.95 11.94
C ASP A 365 -24.36 -6.26 12.39
N VAL A 366 -24.40 -5.76 13.62
CA VAL A 366 -23.33 -5.01 14.27
C VAL A 366 -22.83 -5.83 15.44
N LYS A 367 -21.60 -6.30 15.34
CA LYS A 367 -20.97 -7.12 16.36
C LYS A 367 -20.12 -6.27 17.29
N THR A 368 -20.52 -6.22 18.55
CA THR A 368 -19.85 -5.47 19.63
C THR A 368 -19.14 -6.38 20.64
N GLU A 369 -19.16 -7.68 20.39
CA GLU A 369 -18.80 -8.71 21.36
C GLU A 369 -17.81 -9.69 20.78
N ALA A 370 -16.79 -10.01 21.58
CA ALA A 370 -15.74 -10.91 21.15
C ALA A 370 -16.26 -12.35 21.12
N ASP A 371 -16.03 -13.02 19.99
CA ASP A 371 -16.35 -14.43 19.83
C ASP A 371 -15.33 -15.29 20.59
N PHE A 372 -15.61 -15.54 21.86
CA PHE A 372 -14.82 -16.40 22.75
C PHE A 372 -15.45 -17.80 22.89
N ASP A 373 -15.89 -18.44 21.79
CA ASP A 373 -16.51 -19.78 21.87
C ASP A 373 -15.50 -20.94 22.03
N ASP A 374 -14.23 -20.68 22.39
CA ASP A 374 -13.28 -21.72 22.84
C ASP A 374 -13.05 -21.69 24.37
N PRO A 375 -13.64 -22.63 25.14
CA PRO A 375 -13.43 -22.74 26.58
C PRO A 375 -11.98 -23.12 26.97
N ALA A 376 -11.08 -23.37 26.02
CA ALA A 376 -9.67 -23.65 26.28
C ALA A 376 -8.82 -22.40 26.61
N ASP A 377 -9.29 -21.20 26.28
CA ASP A 377 -8.46 -19.98 26.33
C ASP A 377 -8.56 -19.20 27.65
N GLY A 378 -9.48 -19.58 28.54
CA GLY A 378 -9.56 -19.02 29.91
C GLY A 378 -9.93 -17.53 29.98
N ILE A 379 -10.35 -16.92 28.87
CA ILE A 379 -10.87 -15.55 28.79
C ILE A 379 -12.36 -15.58 29.13
N GLN A 380 -12.82 -14.62 29.94
CA GLN A 380 -14.22 -14.56 30.34
C GLN A 380 -15.09 -14.09 29.17
N ALA A 381 -16.10 -14.89 28.85
CA ALA A 381 -17.21 -14.52 27.97
C ALA A 381 -18.06 -13.42 28.65
N ASP A 382 -17.68 -12.15 28.47
CA ASP A 382 -18.55 -10.97 28.66
C ASP A 382 -17.87 -9.62 28.30
N GLU A 383 -16.74 -9.62 27.59
CA GLU A 383 -16.18 -8.34 27.14
C GLU A 383 -17.02 -7.84 25.96
N MET A 384 -17.59 -6.64 26.13
CA MET A 384 -18.25 -5.85 25.09
C MET A 384 -17.54 -4.52 25.00
N THR A 385 -17.58 -3.90 23.82
CA THR A 385 -17.23 -2.50 23.66
C THR A 385 -18.49 -1.64 23.57
N ASP A 386 -18.41 -0.40 24.08
CA ASP A 386 -19.43 0.64 23.86
C ASP A 386 -19.33 1.27 22.45
N ALA A 387 -18.44 0.78 21.58
CA ALA A 387 -18.39 1.15 20.17
C ALA A 387 -19.77 1.00 19.52
N SER A 388 -20.15 1.98 18.70
CA SER A 388 -21.54 2.08 18.26
C SER A 388 -21.70 2.39 16.79
N PHE A 389 -22.76 1.83 16.21
CA PHE A 389 -23.31 2.21 14.93
C PHE A 389 -24.61 2.98 15.12
N THR A 390 -24.77 4.08 14.38
CA THR A 390 -26.01 4.84 14.28
C THR A 390 -26.49 4.86 12.83
N LEU A 391 -27.65 4.24 12.57
CA LEU A 391 -28.31 4.33 11.27
C LEU A 391 -28.73 5.78 10.98
N ASP A 392 -28.27 6.29 9.85
CA ASP A 392 -28.65 7.57 9.26
C ASP A 392 -29.11 7.33 7.82
N GLU A 393 -30.42 7.20 7.61
CA GLU A 393 -31.01 6.97 6.28
C GLU A 393 -30.72 8.10 5.27
N SER A 394 -30.27 9.28 5.74
CA SER A 394 -29.89 10.39 4.88
C SER A 394 -28.44 10.33 4.39
N ALA A 395 -27.64 9.41 4.95
CA ALA A 395 -26.27 9.19 4.51
C ALA A 395 -26.23 8.67 3.07
N THR A 396 -25.36 9.30 2.27
CA THR A 396 -25.18 8.98 0.85
C THR A 396 -23.73 8.71 0.48
N GLY A 397 -22.83 8.76 1.48
CA GLY A 397 -21.40 8.54 1.25
C GLY A 397 -20.77 9.66 0.44
N VAL A 398 -19.71 9.31 -0.27
CA VAL A 398 -19.09 10.15 -1.29
C VAL A 398 -19.66 9.83 -2.68
N ALA A 399 -19.96 10.88 -3.45
CA ALA A 399 -20.44 10.75 -4.82
C ALA A 399 -19.32 10.30 -5.77
N ALA A 400 -19.62 9.33 -6.65
CA ALA A 400 -18.68 8.84 -7.67
C ALA A 400 -18.08 9.96 -8.56
N SER A 401 -18.81 11.07 -8.76
CA SER A 401 -18.33 12.21 -9.55
C SER A 401 -17.06 12.88 -8.99
N VAL A 402 -16.79 12.72 -7.69
CA VAL A 402 -15.53 13.17 -7.06
C VAL A 402 -14.32 12.53 -7.75
N PHE A 403 -14.46 11.29 -8.22
CA PHE A 403 -13.40 10.51 -8.86
C PHE A 403 -13.52 10.43 -10.38
N SER A 404 -14.36 11.27 -11.00
CA SER A 404 -14.56 11.28 -12.46
C SER A 404 -13.27 11.55 -13.26
N TRP A 405 -12.25 12.14 -12.63
CA TRP A 405 -10.92 12.35 -13.23
C TRP A 405 -10.19 11.04 -13.57
N THR A 406 -10.55 9.94 -12.92
CA THR A 406 -9.94 8.61 -13.16
C THR A 406 -10.49 7.94 -14.42
N GLY A 407 -11.74 8.25 -14.80
CA GLY A 407 -12.48 7.48 -15.79
C GLY A 407 -12.84 6.05 -15.36
N LEU A 408 -12.64 5.71 -14.07
CA LEU A 408 -12.88 4.35 -13.54
C LEU A 408 -14.30 4.15 -13.03
N LEU A 409 -15.05 5.20 -12.66
CA LEU A 409 -16.41 5.11 -12.13
C LEU A 409 -17.48 5.57 -13.12
#